data_AF-A0A7V9NAR2-F1
#
_entry.id   AF-A0A7V9NAR2-F1
#
_cell.length_a   1.000
_cell.length_b   1.000
_cell.length_c   1.000
_cell.angle_alpha   90.00
_cell.angle_beta   90.00
_cell.angle_gamma   90.00
#
_symmetry.space_group_name_H-M   'P 1'
#
loop_
_entity.id
_entity.type
_entity.pdbx_description
1 polymer ?
#
loop_
_entity_poly.entity_id
_entity_poly.type
_entity_poly.pdbx_seq_one_letter_code
_entity_poly.pdbx_strand_id
1 'polypeptide(L)'
;TSGNHFGTPLDAGFFPSEQPEGAVLHNLEHGQIAIWYSPDMPEEAIDGLEGYVETANNDPDLPGTAPRPVLAVPYDGLEGDATYAATGWAASQACAEYSRDALDGFRERFQGNGPEAVGVPPFEG
;
A
#
# COMPACT_ATOMS: atom_id res chain seq x y z
N THR A 1 2.59 11.31 -23.49
CA THR A 1 2.51 10.29 -24.55
C THR A 1 1.93 9.03 -23.94
N SER A 2 0.72 8.66 -24.37
CA SER A 2 -0.04 7.47 -23.98
C SER A 2 0.66 6.20 -24.51
N GLY A 3 1.47 5.56 -23.67
CA GLY A 3 1.97 4.21 -23.89
C GLY A 3 1.14 3.22 -23.10
N ASN A 4 0.81 2.06 -23.69
CA ASN A 4 -0.01 0.98 -23.13
C ASN A 4 -0.15 1.00 -21.60
N HIS A 5 -1.35 1.34 -21.12
CA HIS A 5 -1.76 1.27 -19.71
C HIS A 5 -1.81 -0.22 -19.32
N PHE A 6 -0.63 -0.77 -18.98
CA PHE A 6 -0.49 -2.16 -18.57
C PHE A 6 -0.84 -2.27 -17.08
N GLY A 7 -1.93 -3.00 -16.81
CA GLY A 7 -2.41 -3.36 -15.48
C GLY A 7 -3.68 -2.60 -15.16
N THR A 8 -4.84 -3.27 -15.11
CA THR A 8 -5.97 -2.76 -14.34
C THR A 8 -5.50 -2.65 -12.88
N PRO A 9 -5.83 -1.56 -12.14
CA PRO A 9 -5.43 -1.46 -10.76
C PRO A 9 -6.06 -2.61 -9.96
N LEU A 10 -5.40 -3.03 -8.89
CA LEU A 10 -5.98 -3.99 -7.96
C LEU A 10 -7.05 -3.31 -7.10
N ASP A 11 -8.00 -4.10 -6.61
CA ASP A 11 -8.78 -3.70 -5.45
C ASP A 11 -7.83 -3.50 -4.27
N ALA A 12 -8.04 -2.45 -3.48
CA ALA A 12 -7.26 -2.26 -2.27
C ALA A 12 -7.63 -3.33 -1.24
N GLY A 13 -6.66 -3.77 -0.44
CA GLY A 13 -6.87 -4.87 0.50
C GLY A 13 -5.61 -5.67 0.77
N PHE A 14 -5.76 -6.71 1.59
CA PHE A 14 -4.68 -7.64 1.92
C PHE A 14 -4.72 -8.83 0.97
N PHE A 15 -3.60 -9.11 0.30
CA PHE A 15 -3.47 -10.22 -0.63
C PHE A 15 -2.63 -11.33 -0.01
N PRO A 16 -3.07 -12.60 -0.01
CA PRO A 16 -2.28 -13.71 0.52
C PRO A 16 -1.28 -14.30 -0.50
N SER A 17 -1.19 -13.72 -1.69
CA SER A 17 -0.34 -14.21 -2.79
C SER A 17 0.14 -13.04 -3.65
N GLU A 18 1.29 -13.23 -4.31
CA GLU A 18 1.91 -12.20 -5.13
C GLU A 18 0.94 -11.67 -6.19
N GLN A 19 1.05 -10.38 -6.47
CA GLN A 19 0.25 -9.71 -7.48
C GLN A 19 1.14 -9.21 -8.62
N PRO A 20 0.62 -9.07 -9.85
CA PRO A 20 1.40 -8.50 -10.94
C PRO A 20 1.89 -7.08 -10.60
N GLU A 21 3.21 -6.86 -10.65
CA GLU A 21 3.83 -5.58 -10.28
C GLU A 21 3.23 -4.39 -11.05
N GLY A 22 2.88 -4.58 -12.33
CA GLY A 22 2.26 -3.53 -13.14
C GLY A 22 0.87 -3.09 -12.63
N ALA A 23 0.11 -4.01 -12.04
CA ALA A 23 -1.17 -3.67 -11.42
C ALA A 23 -0.97 -2.85 -10.12
N VAL A 24 0.01 -3.24 -9.31
CA VAL A 24 0.40 -2.48 -8.11
C VAL A 24 0.93 -1.10 -8.48
N LEU A 25 1.74 -0.99 -9.53
CA LEU A 25 2.24 0.30 -10.03
C LEU A 25 1.09 1.26 -10.37
N HIS A 26 0.02 0.77 -11.00
CA HIS A 26 -1.16 1.59 -11.27
C HIS A 26 -1.84 2.08 -9.97
N ASN A 27 -1.94 1.22 -8.93
CA ASN A 27 -2.42 1.69 -7.62
C ASN A 27 -1.54 2.83 -7.06
N LEU A 28 -0.21 2.78 -7.27
CA LEU A 28 0.69 3.86 -6.88
C LEU A 28 0.48 5.12 -7.73
N GLU A 29 0.22 4.99 -9.04
CA GLU A 29 -0.11 6.11 -9.94
C GLU A 29 -1.38 6.86 -9.47
N HIS A 30 -2.32 6.13 -8.89
CA HIS A 30 -3.53 6.66 -8.26
C HIS A 30 -3.32 7.31 -6.88
N GLY A 31 -2.13 7.16 -6.28
CA GLY A 31 -1.81 7.66 -4.95
C GLY A 31 -2.16 6.72 -3.80
N GLN A 32 -2.46 5.45 -4.07
CA GLN A 32 -2.59 4.44 -3.02
C GLN A 32 -1.20 4.06 -2.45
N ILE A 33 -1.20 3.48 -1.26
CA ILE A 33 0.01 2.94 -0.63
C ILE A 33 0.04 1.43 -0.78
N ALA A 34 1.10 0.91 -1.42
CA ALA A 34 1.39 -0.52 -1.48
C ALA A 34 2.35 -0.91 -0.35
N ILE A 35 1.98 -1.91 0.43
CA ILE A 35 2.84 -2.52 1.46
C ILE A 35 3.32 -3.87 0.93
N TRP A 36 4.59 -3.93 0.55
CA TRP A 36 5.25 -5.17 0.18
C TRP A 36 5.70 -5.87 1.45
N TYR A 37 5.22 -7.08 1.74
CA TYR A 37 5.53 -7.76 3.00
C TYR A 37 6.19 -9.13 2.74
N SER A 38 7.10 -9.54 3.61
CA SER A 38 7.65 -10.89 3.55
C SER A 38 6.60 -11.89 4.06
N PRO A 39 6.29 -12.96 3.31
CA PRO A 39 5.38 -13.99 3.80
C PRO A 39 5.93 -14.78 5.00
N ASP A 40 7.24 -14.67 5.27
CA ASP A 40 7.94 -15.31 6.39
C ASP A 40 7.98 -14.44 7.66
N MET A 41 7.28 -13.29 7.67
CA MET A 41 7.08 -12.48 8.86
C MET A 41 6.46 -13.29 10.01
N PRO A 42 6.72 -12.92 11.28
CA PRO A 42 5.98 -13.48 12.41
C PRO A 42 4.46 -13.37 12.18
N GLU A 43 3.71 -14.42 12.49
CA GLU A 43 2.25 -14.49 12.27
C GLU A 43 1.51 -13.29 12.89
N GLU A 44 1.88 -12.90 14.11
CA GLU A 44 1.33 -11.70 14.79
C GLU A 44 1.56 -10.40 14.00
N ALA A 45 2.67 -10.29 13.28
CA ALA A 45 2.96 -9.13 12.44
C ALA A 45 2.15 -9.15 11.14
N ILE A 46 1.89 -10.33 10.56
CA ILE A 46 1.00 -10.50 9.40
C ILE A 46 -0.43 -10.14 9.79
N ASP A 47 -0.93 -10.68 10.90
CA ASP A 47 -2.27 -10.36 11.43
C ASP A 47 -2.42 -8.86 11.73
N GLY A 48 -1.38 -8.26 12.33
CA GLY A 48 -1.34 -6.82 12.58
C GLY A 48 -1.41 -6.00 11.29
N LEU A 49 -0.68 -6.41 10.26
CA LEU A 49 -0.69 -5.78 8.94
C LEU A 49 -2.05 -5.94 8.24
N GLU A 50 -2.64 -7.13 8.25
CA GLU A 50 -3.96 -7.38 7.68
C GLU A 50 -5.02 -6.48 8.35
N GLY A 51 -5.06 -6.46 9.69
CA GLY A 51 -5.98 -5.61 10.44
C GLY A 51 -5.73 -4.11 10.23
N TYR A 52 -4.48 -3.71 9.97
CA TYR A 52 -4.16 -2.33 9.59
C TYR A 52 -4.75 -1.96 8.22
N VAL A 53 -4.56 -2.82 7.21
CA VAL A 53 -5.10 -2.62 5.86
C VAL A 53 -6.62 -2.59 5.88
N GLU A 54 -7.26 -3.47 6.66
CA GLU A 54 -8.71 -3.47 6.85
C GLU A 54 -9.19 -2.17 7.49
N THR A 55 -8.53 -1.71 8.56
CA THR A 55 -8.88 -0.45 9.24
C THR A 55 -8.75 0.74 8.28
N ALA A 56 -7.63 0.85 7.58
CA ALA A 56 -7.36 1.95 6.66
C ALA A 56 -8.37 2.02 5.51
N ASN A 57 -8.83 0.86 5.02
CA ASN A 57 -9.78 0.80 3.92
C ASN A 57 -11.24 0.96 4.37
N ASN A 58 -11.57 0.66 5.62
CA ASN A 58 -12.94 0.80 6.17
C ASN A 58 -13.13 2.07 7.02
N ASP A 59 -12.19 3.00 6.95
CA ASP A 59 -12.29 4.30 7.63
C ASP A 59 -13.61 5.02 7.24
N PRO A 60 -14.47 5.37 8.21
CA PRO A 60 -15.77 5.99 7.98
C PRO A 60 -15.68 7.40 7.40
N ASP A 61 -14.54 8.08 7.53
CA ASP A 61 -14.32 9.42 6.98
C ASP A 61 -13.91 9.38 5.50
N LEU A 62 -13.62 8.20 4.95
CA LEU A 62 -13.39 8.03 3.52
C LEU A 62 -14.68 8.27 2.72
N PRO A 63 -14.66 9.15 1.70
CA PRO A 63 -15.79 9.29 0.79
C PRO A 63 -16.13 7.94 0.14
N GLY A 64 -17.41 7.58 0.10
CA GLY A 64 -17.84 6.30 -0.49
C GLY A 64 -17.49 6.11 -1.97
N THR A 65 -17.18 7.21 -2.68
CA THR A 65 -16.73 7.20 -4.08
C THR A 65 -15.21 7.24 -4.24
N ALA A 66 -14.46 7.45 -3.16
CA ALA A 66 -13.01 7.49 -3.22
C ALA A 66 -12.43 6.07 -3.36
N PRO A 67 -11.33 5.90 -4.12
CA PRO A 67 -10.60 4.64 -4.11
C PRO A 67 -10.07 4.36 -2.70
N ARG A 68 -10.01 3.08 -2.34
CA ARG A 68 -9.55 2.63 -1.03
C ARG A 68 -8.01 2.76 -0.95
N PRO A 69 -7.46 3.28 0.15
CA PRO A 69 -6.12 3.86 0.14
C PRO A 69 -4.96 2.84 0.19
N VAL A 70 -5.15 1.64 0.73
CA VAL A 70 -4.02 0.76 1.08
C VAL A 70 -4.19 -0.64 0.52
N LEU A 71 -3.13 -1.18 -0.07
CA LEU A 71 -3.02 -2.60 -0.40
C LEU A 71 -1.75 -3.19 0.21
N ALA A 72 -1.78 -4.46 0.58
CA ALA A 72 -0.62 -5.22 1.03
C ALA A 72 -0.45 -6.49 0.19
N VAL A 73 0.75 -6.71 -0.32
CA VAL A 73 1.07 -7.79 -1.27
C VAL A 73 2.35 -8.48 -0.81
N PRO A 74 2.41 -9.82 -0.76
CA PRO A 74 3.63 -10.52 -0.38
C PRO A 74 4.70 -10.33 -1.45
N TYR A 75 5.96 -10.23 -1.02
CA TYR A 75 7.10 -10.02 -1.90
C TYR A 75 8.38 -10.59 -1.29
N ASP A 76 9.00 -11.54 -1.98
CA ASP A 76 10.23 -12.21 -1.54
C ASP A 76 11.51 -11.42 -1.88
N GLY A 77 11.39 -10.32 -2.63
CA GLY A 77 12.51 -9.51 -3.09
C GLY A 77 12.91 -8.36 -2.15
N LEU A 78 12.49 -8.38 -0.88
CA LEU A 78 12.88 -7.36 0.11
C LEU A 78 14.39 -7.42 0.39
N GLU A 79 15.05 -6.27 0.44
CA GLU A 79 16.49 -6.18 0.66
C GLU A 79 16.85 -6.09 2.15
N GLY A 80 18.00 -6.65 2.52
CA GLY A 80 18.54 -6.53 3.88
C GLY A 80 17.74 -7.31 4.93
N ASP A 81 17.46 -6.66 6.05
CA ASP A 81 16.66 -7.17 7.18
C ASP A 81 15.19 -6.69 7.13
N ALA A 82 14.77 -6.08 6.02
CA ALA A 82 13.41 -5.57 5.88
C ALA A 82 12.39 -6.72 5.85
N THR A 83 11.38 -6.62 6.71
CA THR A 83 10.24 -7.54 6.72
C THR A 83 9.06 -6.99 5.94
N TYR A 84 8.98 -5.67 5.77
CA TYR A 84 8.08 -5.05 4.81
C TYR A 84 8.66 -3.74 4.26
N ALA A 85 8.08 -3.26 3.17
CA ALA A 85 8.32 -1.93 2.62
C ALA A 85 7.01 -1.24 2.24
N ALA A 86 6.78 -0.04 2.77
CA ALA A 86 5.70 0.83 2.31
C ALA A 86 6.16 1.62 1.08
N THR A 87 5.33 1.67 0.05
CA THR A 87 5.60 2.35 -1.21
C THR A 87 4.43 3.24 -1.59
N GLY A 88 4.71 4.48 -1.90
CA GLY A 88 3.81 5.43 -2.54
C GLY A 88 4.43 5.90 -3.85
N TRP A 89 3.76 6.79 -4.57
CA TRP A 89 4.34 7.32 -5.81
C TRP A 89 5.71 7.96 -5.58
N ALA A 90 6.73 7.45 -6.28
CA ALA A 90 8.12 7.91 -6.21
C ALA A 90 8.77 7.89 -4.81
N ALA A 91 8.22 7.12 -3.86
CA ALA A 91 8.76 7.02 -2.50
C ALA A 91 8.61 5.61 -1.93
N SER A 92 9.61 5.15 -1.19
CA SER A 92 9.58 3.88 -0.47
C SER A 92 10.22 4.00 0.93
N GLN A 93 9.84 3.11 1.84
CA GLN A 93 10.44 2.95 3.17
C GLN A 93 10.45 1.48 3.51
N ALA A 94 11.65 0.91 3.64
CA ALA A 94 11.86 -0.44 4.16
C ALA A 94 11.89 -0.41 5.69
N CYS A 95 11.31 -1.43 6.32
CA CYS A 95 11.19 -1.57 7.76
C CYS A 95 11.50 -3.00 8.19
N ALA A 96 12.32 -3.16 9.23
CA ALA A 96 12.67 -4.47 9.77
C ALA A 96 11.57 -5.09 10.66
N GLU A 97 10.72 -4.27 11.27
CA GLU A 97 9.67 -4.73 12.18
C GLU A 97 8.35 -3.98 11.94
N TYR A 98 7.23 -4.71 11.99
CA TYR A 98 5.89 -4.13 11.85
C TYR A 98 5.66 -3.01 12.86
N SER A 99 5.20 -1.85 12.36
CA SER A 99 4.93 -0.67 13.17
C SER A 99 3.80 0.14 12.54
N ARG A 100 2.70 0.33 13.28
CA ARG A 100 1.59 1.19 12.85
C ARG A 100 2.04 2.64 12.68
N ASP A 101 2.76 3.17 13.65
CA ASP A 101 3.29 4.54 13.61
C ASP A 101 4.16 4.79 12.37
N ALA A 102 4.97 3.80 11.97
CA ALA A 102 5.78 3.91 10.76
C ALA A 102 4.94 3.93 9.47
N LEU A 103 3.83 3.17 9.44
CA LEU A 103 2.89 3.15 8.31
C LEU A 103 2.04 4.41 8.25
N ASP A 104 1.54 4.89 9.39
CA ASP A 104 0.76 6.13 9.48
C ASP A 104 1.62 7.32 9.07
N GLY A 105 2.82 7.44 9.65
CA GLY A 105 3.79 8.45 9.24
C GLY A 105 4.26 8.30 7.79
N PHE A 106 4.08 7.15 7.14
CA PHE A 106 4.27 7.00 5.69
C PHE A 106 3.07 7.51 4.89
N ARG A 107 1.86 7.19 5.32
CA ARG A 107 0.63 7.59 4.64
C ARG A 107 0.41 9.09 4.71
N GLU A 108 0.69 9.73 5.84
CA GLU A 108 0.56 11.18 6.01
C GLU A 108 1.37 11.95 4.95
N ARG A 109 2.54 11.44 4.60
CA ARG A 109 3.47 12.07 3.65
C ARG A 109 3.23 11.69 2.19
N PHE A 110 2.65 10.52 1.88
CA PHE A 110 2.61 9.98 0.51
C PHE A 110 1.24 9.50 0.02
N GLN A 111 0.25 9.26 0.87
CA GLN A 111 -1.08 8.86 0.43
C GLN A 111 -1.74 10.02 -0.35
N GLY A 112 -2.34 9.70 -1.50
CA GLY A 112 -2.97 10.68 -2.39
C GLY A 112 -1.98 11.45 -3.29
N ASN A 113 -0.66 11.24 -3.17
CA ASN A 113 0.36 11.97 -3.93
C ASN A 113 0.72 11.33 -5.29
N GLY A 114 -0.22 10.60 -5.90
CA GLY A 114 -0.06 10.01 -7.22
C GLY A 114 -0.16 11.03 -8.36
N PRO A 115 0.43 10.75 -9.55
CA PRO A 115 0.33 11.59 -10.73
C PRO A 115 -1.09 11.64 -11.31
N GLU A 116 -1.91 10.62 -11.06
CA GLU A 116 -3.28 10.55 -11.56
C GLU A 116 -4.26 11.07 -10.51
N ALA A 117 -5.03 12.11 -10.87
CA ALA A 117 -6.01 12.74 -9.99
C ALA A 117 -7.31 11.92 -9.92
N VAL A 118 -7.25 10.73 -9.33
CA VAL A 118 -8.42 9.82 -9.17
C VAL A 118 -9.09 9.92 -7.81
N GLY A 119 -8.58 10.79 -6.93
CA GLY A 119 -9.26 11.16 -5.69
C GLY A 119 -9.04 10.21 -4.51
N VAL A 120 -7.89 9.54 -4.43
CA VAL A 120 -7.43 8.97 -3.14
C VAL A 120 -7.20 10.13 -2.17
N PRO A 121 -7.93 10.20 -1.04
CA PRO A 121 -7.78 11.31 -0.11
C PRO A 121 -6.41 11.24 0.60
N PRO A 122 -5.84 12.39 0.99
CA PRO A 122 -4.69 12.39 1.89
C PRO A 122 -5.06 11.72 3.21
N PHE A 123 -4.05 11.18 3.90
CA PHE A 123 -4.23 10.63 5.24
C PHE A 123 -3.90 11.70 6.28
N GLU A 124 -4.82 11.93 7.22
CA GLU A 124 -4.64 12.81 8.38
C GLU A 124 -4.74 11.91 9.62
N GLY A 125 -3.60 11.59 10.23
CA GLY A 125 -3.49 10.68 11.38
C GLY A 125 -4.04 11.23 12.70
#